data_AF-A0A497FMK2-F1
#
_entry.id   AF-A0A497FMK2-F1
#
_cell.length_a   1.000
_cell.length_b   1.000
_cell.length_c   1.000
_cell.angle_alpha   90.00
_cell.angle_beta   90.00
_cell.angle_gamma   90.00
#
_symmetry.space_group_name_H-M   'P 1'
#
loop_
_entity.id
_entity.type
_entity.pdbx_description
1 polymer ?
#
loop_
_entity_poly.entity_id
_entity_poly.type
_entity_poly.pdbx_seq_one_letter_code
_entity_poly.pdbx_strand_id
1 'polypeptide(L)' 'MEVVIRYIDKMGRISIPSKWRRDWEGKVLLIRTPKGDVIVRPLKKRIKLSGLFDSIEVDVEDFEDVHKVRRAIYG' A
#
# COMPACT_ATOMS: atom_id res chain seq x y z
N MET A 1 -23.12 9.70 6.16
CA MET A 1 -21.74 10.17 6.38
C MET A 1 -21.52 10.21 7.88
N GLU A 2 -20.62 9.38 8.41
CA GLU A 2 -20.32 9.33 9.85
C GLU A 2 -19.01 10.08 10.09
N VAL A 3 -19.03 11.10 10.94
CA VAL A 3 -17.86 11.96 11.23
C VAL A 3 -17.61 11.92 12.73
N VAL A 4 -16.34 11.74 13.10
CA VAL A 4 -15.93 11.66 14.50
C VAL A 4 -14.69 12.52 14.68
N ILE A 5 -14.74 13.41 15.68
CA ILE A 5 -13.58 14.21 16.08
C ILE A 5 -12.82 13.44 17.18
N ARG A 6 -11.51 13.33 17.03
CA ARG A 6 -10.60 12.70 17.99
C ARG A 6 -9.35 13.57 18.16
N TYR A 7 -8.86 13.63 19.38
CA TYR A 7 -7.55 14.24 19.66
C TYR A 7 -6.44 13.28 19.25
N ILE A 8 -5.34 13.85 18.79
CA ILE A 8 -4.08 13.14 18.61
C ILE A 8 -3.43 13.03 19.98
N ASP A 9 -3.00 11.83 20.38
CA ASP A 9 -2.30 11.67 21.64
C ASP A 9 -0.86 12.22 21.57
N LYS A 10 -0.16 12.22 22.72
CA LYS A 10 1.22 12.73 22.80
C LYS A 10 2.23 12.00 21.90
N MET A 11 1.88 10.80 21.42
CA MET A 11 2.71 9.99 20.54
C MET A 11 2.30 10.10 19.06
N GLY A 12 1.37 11.00 18.72
CA GLY A 12 0.90 11.17 17.35
C GLY A 12 -0.17 10.16 16.91
N ARG A 13 -0.75 9.37 17.82
CA ARG A 13 -1.72 8.31 17.47
C ARG A 13 -3.15 8.85 17.46
N ILE A 14 -3.96 8.31 16.56
CA ILE A 14 -5.42 8.54 16.50
C ILE A 14 -6.16 7.22 16.70
N SER A 15 -7.27 7.26 17.43
CA SER A 15 -8.13 6.09 17.62
C SER A 15 -9.18 6.03 16.53
N ILE A 16 -9.11 4.99 15.70
CA ILE A 16 -10.13 4.69 14.68
C ILE A 16 -11.23 3.83 15.33
N PRO A 17 -12.52 4.23 15.24
CA PRO A 17 -13.63 3.46 15.77
C PRO A 17 -13.59 2.00 15.34
N SER A 18 -13.83 1.08 16.27
CA SER A 18 -13.75 -0.37 16.03
C SER A 18 -14.64 -0.82 14.86
N LYS A 19 -15.83 -0.23 14.73
CA LYS A 19 -16.77 -0.50 13.63
C LYS A 19 -16.18 -0.18 12.25
N TRP A 20 -15.33 0.84 12.13
CA TRP A 20 -14.74 1.27 10.84
C TRP A 20 -13.56 0.40 10.43
N ARG A 21 -12.86 -0.19 11.41
CA ARG A 21 -11.66 -1.02 11.19
C ARG A 21 -11.90 -2.51 11.41
N ARG A 22 -13.16 -2.95 11.46
CA ARG A 22 -13.51 -4.36 11.74
C ARG A 22 -12.84 -5.32 10.75
N ASP A 23 -12.77 -4.91 9.48
CA ASP A 23 -12.26 -5.74 8.39
C ASP A 23 -10.79 -5.39 8.03
N TRP A 24 -10.09 -4.64 8.89
CA TRP A 24 -8.70 -4.23 8.68
C TRP A 24 -7.75 -5.26 9.29
N GLU A 25 -6.74 -5.69 8.54
CA GLU A 25 -5.80 -6.73 8.98
C GLU A 25 -4.51 -6.18 9.63
N GLY A 26 -4.56 -4.95 10.13
CA GLY A 26 -3.51 -4.33 10.95
C GLY A 26 -2.44 -3.53 10.18
N LYS A 27 -2.41 -3.58 8.84
CA LYS A 27 -1.56 -2.70 8.01
C LYS A 27 -2.39 -1.64 7.32
N VAL A 28 -1.89 -0.41 7.30
CA VAL A 28 -2.51 0.73 6.61
C VAL A 28 -1.47 1.49 5.82
N LEU A 29 -1.90 2.05 4.69
CA LEU A 29 -1.16 3.03 3.92
C LEU A 29 -1.60 4.43 4.36
N LEU A 30 -0.63 5.29 4.64
CA LEU A 30 -0.84 6.70 4.91
C LEU A 30 -0.38 7.51 3.70
N ILE A 31 -1.31 8.23 3.08
CA ILE A 31 -1.01 9.08 1.93
C ILE A 31 -1.23 10.53 2.35
N ARG A 32 -0.17 11.33 2.32
CA ARG A 32 -0.26 12.78 2.50
C ARG A 32 -0.58 13.41 1.16
N THR A 33 -1.66 14.19 1.11
CA THR A 33 -2.01 14.96 -0.09
C THR A 33 -1.28 16.31 -0.11
N PRO A 34 -1.14 16.97 -1.27
CA PRO A 34 -0.57 18.32 -1.36
C PRO A 34 -1.31 19.37 -0.52
N LYS A 35 -2.61 19.15 -0.25
CA LYS A 35 -3.43 20.05 0.57
C LYS A 35 -3.20 19.88 2.07
N GLY A 36 -2.41 18.88 2.47
CA GLY A 36 -2.11 18.58 3.87
C GLY A 36 -3.00 17.50 4.49
N ASP A 37 -4.02 17.03 3.78
CA ASP A 37 -4.86 15.92 4.26
C ASP A 37 -4.08 14.60 4.30
N VAL A 38 -4.42 13.75 5.27
CA VAL A 38 -3.88 12.38 5.37
C VAL A 38 -5.00 11.37 5.08
N ILE A 39 -4.85 10.61 4.01
CA ILE A 39 -5.74 9.50 3.66
C ILE A 39 -5.19 8.22 4.27
N VAL A 40 -6.00 7.55 5.08
CA VAL A 40 -5.69 6.23 5.66
C VAL A 40 -6.41 5.16 4.86
N ARG A 41 -5.66 4.22 4.28
CA ARG A 41 -6.23 3.10 3.51
C ARG A 41 -5.78 1.76 4.09
N PRO A 42 -6.68 0.84 4.49
CA PRO A 42 -6.28 -0.48 4.92
C PRO A 42 -5.62 -1.26 3.79
N LEU A 43 -4.52 -1.95 4.10
CA LEU A 43 -3.90 -2.92 3.21
C LEU A 43 -4.46 -4.30 3.54
N LYS A 44 -4.99 -4.99 2.52
CA LYS A 44 -5.36 -6.40 2.63
C LYS A 44 -4.06 -7.21 2.70
N LYS A 45 -3.92 -8.17 3.64
CA LYS A 45 -2.70 -9.00 3.70
C LYS A 45 -2.52 -9.83 2.44
N ARG A 46 -3.63 -10.31 1.87
CA ARG A 46 -3.62 -11.09 0.63
C ARG A 46 -3.78 -10.17 -0.56
N ILE A 47 -2.67 -9.60 -1.01
CA ILE A 47 -2.55 -9.35 -2.44
C ILE A 47 -2.49 -10.75 -3.06
N LYS A 48 -3.49 -11.13 -3.86
CA LYS A 48 -3.34 -12.35 -4.67
C LYS A 48 -2.15 -12.11 -5.58
N LEU A 49 -1.20 -13.05 -5.64
CA LEU A 49 -0.07 -12.94 -6.58
C LEU A 49 -0.58 -12.67 -8.00
N SER A 50 -1.74 -13.28 -8.38
CA SER A 50 -2.47 -13.00 -9.62
C SER A 50 -2.74 -11.51 -9.90
N GLY A 51 -2.90 -10.67 -8.87
CA GLY A 51 -3.11 -9.23 -9.02
C GLY A 51 -1.82 -8.40 -9.10
N LEU A 52 -0.65 -9.05 -9.04
CA LEU A 52 0.68 -8.45 -9.29
C LEU A 52 1.24 -8.82 -10.65
N PHE A 53 0.66 -9.82 -11.34
CA PHE A 53 1.10 -10.21 -12.69
C PHE A 53 0.79 -9.14 -13.74
N ASP A 54 -0.16 -8.24 -13.48
CA ASP A 54 -0.55 -7.16 -14.41
C ASP A 54 0.45 -5.99 -14.49
N SER A 55 1.56 -6.01 -13.74
CA SER A 55 2.40 -4.80 -13.59
C SER A 55 3.87 -4.96 -13.99
N ILE A 56 4.26 -6.03 -14.68
CA ILE A 56 5.65 -6.16 -15.15
C ILE A 56 5.66 -6.60 -16.61
N GLU A 57 5.53 -5.62 -17.51
CA GLU A 57 6.04 -5.76 -18.88
C GLU A 57 7.53 -5.44 -18.84
N VAL A 58 8.39 -6.47 -18.92
CA VAL A 58 9.82 -6.26 -19.19
C VAL A 58 10.06 -6.62 -20.64
N ASP A 59 10.51 -5.65 -21.41
CA ASP A 59 10.99 -5.87 -22.77
C ASP A 59 12.41 -6.46 -22.68
N VAL A 60 12.51 -7.79 -22.71
CA VAL A 60 13.78 -8.51 -22.76
C VAL A 60 13.74 -9.44 -23.96
N GLU A 61 14.73 -9.31 -24.85
CA GLU A 61 14.83 -10.14 -26.06
C GLU A 61 15.01 -11.64 -25.73
N ASP A 62 15.63 -11.96 -24.59
CA ASP A 62 15.98 -13.33 -24.19
C ASP A 62 15.95 -13.52 -22.67
N PHE A 63 15.19 -14.53 -22.22
CA PHE A 63 15.05 -14.89 -20.80
C PHE A 63 16.04 -15.96 -20.35
N GLU A 64 16.79 -16.60 -21.25
CA GLU A 64 17.80 -17.61 -20.90
C GLU A 64 19.08 -16.96 -20.31
N ASP A 65 19.39 -15.73 -20.72
CA ASP A 65 20.48 -14.95 -20.13
C ASP A 65 20.01 -14.20 -18.87
N VAL A 66 20.09 -14.91 -17.73
CA VAL A 66 19.73 -14.40 -16.40
C VAL A 66 20.49 -13.12 -16.02
N HIS A 67 21.71 -12.90 -16.56
CA HIS A 67 22.49 -11.70 -16.27
C HIS A 67 21.96 -10.48 -17.02
N LYS A 68 21.53 -10.63 -18.28
CA LYS A 68 20.87 -9.56 -19.04
C LYS A 68 19.52 -9.20 -18.42
N VAL A 69 18.71 -10.20 -18.09
CA VAL A 69 17.41 -10.01 -17.41
C VAL A 69 17.58 -9.24 -16.09
N ARG A 70 18.57 -9.62 -15.26
CA ARG A 70 18.85 -8.91 -14.01
C ARG A 70 19.24 -7.46 -14.22
N ARG A 71 20.06 -7.16 -15.23
CA ARG A 71 20.50 -5.79 -15.54
C ARG A 71 19.34 -4.91 -16.00
N ALA A 72 18.46 -5.46 -16.84
CA ALA A 72 17.26 -4.77 -17.30
C ALA A 72 16.27 -4.47 -16.16
N ILE A 73 16.16 -5.35 -15.16
CA ILE A 73 15.21 -5.20 -14.04
C ILE A 73 15.78 -4.36 -12.88
N TYR A 74 17.06 -4.50 -12.56
CA TYR A 74 17.64 -3.94 -11.33
C TYR A 74 18.65 -2.79 -11.54
N GLY A 75 19.08 -2.51 -12.78
CA GLY A 75 20.15 -1.55 -13.08
C GLY A 75 21.54 -2.15 -12.90
#